data_AF-A0A6J4SSY4-F1
#
_entry.id   AF-A0A6J4SSY4-F1
#
_cell.length_a   1.000
_cell.length_b   1.000
_cell.length_c   1.000
_cell.angle_alpha   90.00
_cell.angle_beta   90.00
_cell.angle_gamma   90.00
#
_symmetry.space_group_name_H-M   'P 1'
#
loop_
_entity.id
_entity.type
_entity.pdbx_description
1 polymer ?
#
loop_
_entity_poly.entity_id
_entity_poly.type
_entity_poly.pdbx_seq_one_letter_code
_entity_poly.pdbx_strand_id
1 'polypeptide(L)'
;MNSFGLGDTGRYRTNVWDYAGITSSGAKRLEELAMHPTVKPAALVADAIRDCSKRGDIVLDAFAGSGTTLVAAHKCGRRARLIAYDPAYCETIVSRYETLTSKQAVFAKSGESFEVVSEQRHALDEHANAS
;
A
#
# COMPACT_ATOMS: atom_id res chain seq x y z
N MET A 1 6.93 7.33 19.23
CA MET A 1 5.58 6.99 19.69
C MET A 1 4.99 8.34 20.01
N ASN A 2 4.03 8.80 19.21
CA ASN A 2 3.42 10.11 19.40
C ASN A 2 2.34 10.02 20.49
N SER A 3 2.71 9.43 21.63
CA SER A 3 1.86 9.26 22.81
C SER A 3 1.94 10.46 23.75
N PHE A 4 2.86 11.39 23.49
CA PHE A 4 3.08 12.59 24.29
C PHE A 4 2.62 13.83 23.49
N GLY A 5 1.80 14.68 24.11
CA GLY A 5 1.22 15.88 23.46
C GLY A 5 -0.14 15.66 22.78
N LEU A 6 -0.93 14.70 23.24
CA LEU A 6 -2.34 14.57 22.82
C LEU A 6 -3.10 15.79 23.35
N GLY A 7 -3.42 16.75 22.47
CA GLY A 7 -4.05 18.03 22.82
C GLY A 7 -3.23 19.26 22.45
N ASP A 8 -1.91 19.26 22.69
CA ASP A 8 -1.05 20.43 22.46
C ASP A 8 -0.85 20.77 20.98
N THR A 9 -0.94 19.78 20.09
CA THR A 9 -0.86 19.98 18.63
C THR A 9 -2.18 19.71 17.91
N GLY A 10 -3.32 19.77 18.60
CA GLY A 10 -4.66 19.67 18.00
C GLY A 10 -5.10 18.28 17.54
N ARG A 11 -4.38 17.20 17.87
CA ARG A 11 -4.85 15.83 17.63
C ARG A 11 -5.50 15.26 18.89
N TYR A 12 -6.83 15.35 18.96
CA TYR A 12 -7.65 14.58 19.90
C TYR A 12 -8.25 13.41 19.12
N ARG A 13 -7.80 12.18 19.40
CA ARG A 13 -8.31 10.97 18.74
C ARG A 13 -9.28 10.26 19.68
N THR A 14 -10.56 10.25 19.33
CA THR A 14 -11.58 9.40 19.97
C THR A 14 -11.53 8.00 19.37
N ASN A 15 -12.41 7.10 19.80
CA ASN A 15 -12.61 5.78 19.17
C ASN A 15 -13.56 5.83 17.94
N VAL A 16 -14.07 7.00 17.56
CA VAL A 16 -14.93 7.21 16.39
C VAL A 16 -14.24 8.17 15.43
N TRP A 17 -13.94 7.68 14.22
CA TRP A 17 -13.07 8.35 13.27
C TRP A 17 -13.84 8.67 11.99
N ASP A 18 -14.06 9.96 11.72
CA ASP A 18 -14.76 10.41 10.52
C ASP A 18 -13.80 10.55 9.34
N TYR A 19 -13.97 9.68 8.35
CA TYR A 19 -13.26 9.76 7.06
C TYR A 19 -14.25 9.57 5.92
N ALA A 20 -14.04 10.32 4.84
CA ALA A 20 -14.78 10.09 3.61
C ALA A 20 -14.49 8.66 3.09
N GLY A 21 -15.53 7.83 3.05
CA GLY A 21 -15.47 6.51 2.44
C GLY A 21 -15.55 6.58 0.91
N ILE A 22 -15.41 5.42 0.26
CA ILE A 22 -15.43 5.26 -1.21
C ILE A 22 -16.76 5.68 -1.86
N THR A 23 -17.81 5.88 -1.06
CA THR A 23 -19.15 6.31 -1.49
C THR A 23 -19.30 7.82 -1.65
N SER A 24 -18.37 8.62 -1.13
CA SER A 24 -18.37 10.09 -1.30
C SER A 24 -18.04 10.49 -2.75
N SER A 25 -18.66 11.57 -3.26
CA SER A 25 -18.52 12.01 -4.65
C SER A 25 -17.23 12.81 -4.89
N GLY A 26 -16.51 12.58 -6.01
CA GLY A 26 -15.35 13.39 -6.43
C GLY A 26 -14.46 12.76 -7.52
N ALA A 27 -13.76 13.57 -8.33
CA ALA A 27 -12.95 13.11 -9.49
C ALA A 27 -11.81 12.15 -9.10
N LYS A 28 -11.24 12.32 -7.91
CA LYS A 28 -10.19 11.45 -7.34
C LYS A 28 -10.65 10.00 -7.12
N ARG A 29 -11.97 9.78 -7.06
CA ARG A 29 -12.60 8.46 -6.92
C ARG A 29 -12.41 7.58 -8.15
N LEU A 30 -12.39 8.12 -9.37
CA LEU A 30 -12.27 7.30 -10.58
C LEU A 30 -10.89 6.63 -10.67
N GLU A 31 -9.82 7.35 -10.32
CA GLU A 31 -8.46 6.77 -10.26
C GLU A 31 -8.32 5.76 -9.12
N GLU A 32 -8.92 6.03 -7.96
CA GLU A 32 -8.87 5.11 -6.81
C GLU A 32 -9.74 3.85 -7.03
N LEU A 33 -10.92 3.97 -7.68
CA LEU A 33 -11.81 2.86 -8.02
C LEU A 33 -11.29 2.01 -9.19
N ALA A 34 -10.65 2.62 -10.18
CA ALA A 34 -10.09 1.89 -11.33
C ALA A 34 -9.02 0.87 -10.90
N MET A 35 -8.37 1.10 -9.74
CA MET A 35 -7.36 0.18 -9.20
C MET A 35 -7.94 -0.91 -8.28
N HIS A 36 -9.04 -0.69 -7.55
CA HIS A 36 -9.75 -1.77 -6.82
C HIS A 36 -11.12 -1.32 -6.26
N PRO A 37 -12.17 -2.18 -6.27
CA PRO A 37 -13.49 -1.87 -5.69
C PRO A 37 -13.54 -1.59 -4.18
N THR A 38 -12.48 -1.86 -3.40
CA THR A 38 -12.48 -1.73 -1.92
C THR A 38 -11.26 -0.99 -1.36
N VAL A 39 -10.91 0.18 -1.89
CA VAL A 39 -9.78 0.96 -1.35
C VAL A 39 -10.14 1.57 0.01
N LYS A 40 -9.43 1.15 1.06
CA LYS A 40 -9.49 1.82 2.37
C LYS A 40 -8.98 3.25 2.23
N PRO A 41 -9.57 4.27 2.89
CA PRO A 41 -9.05 5.62 2.84
C PRO A 41 -7.60 5.66 3.37
N ALA A 42 -6.64 6.00 2.52
CA ALA A 42 -5.21 5.99 2.90
C ALA A 42 -4.90 6.95 4.05
N ALA A 43 -5.69 8.02 4.22
CA ALA A 43 -5.58 8.96 5.33
C ALA A 43 -5.87 8.29 6.69
N LEU A 44 -6.93 7.47 6.76
CA LEU A 44 -7.28 6.72 7.97
C LEU A 44 -6.14 5.78 8.36
N VAL A 45 -5.60 5.04 7.40
CA VAL A 45 -4.49 4.11 7.66
C VAL A 45 -3.21 4.87 8.05
N ALA A 46 -2.95 6.03 7.44
CA ALA A 46 -1.81 6.87 7.79
C ALA A 46 -1.87 7.38 9.23
N ASP A 47 -3.06 7.74 9.71
CA ASP A 47 -3.24 8.18 11.09
C ASP A 47 -3.07 7.04 12.08
N ALA A 48 -3.65 5.86 11.83
CA ALA A 48 -3.39 4.67 12.64
C ALA A 48 -1.88 4.32 12.71
N ILE A 49 -1.17 4.41 11.59
CA ILE A 49 0.29 4.19 11.56
C ILE A 49 1.03 5.23 12.42
N ARG A 50 0.61 6.50 12.41
CA ARG A 50 1.26 7.56 13.20
C ARG A 50 1.10 7.34 14.70
N ASP A 51 -0.05 6.85 15.11
CA ASP A 51 -0.37 6.63 16.52
C ASP A 51 0.41 5.43 17.09
N CYS A 52 0.60 4.38 16.28
CA CYS A 52 1.17 3.11 16.73
C CYS A 52 2.64 2.86 16.35
N SER A 53 3.33 3.79 15.65
CA SER A 53 4.72 3.58 15.20
C SER A 53 5.57 4.85 15.21
N LYS A 54 6.89 4.70 15.14
CA LYS A 54 7.86 5.79 14.89
C LYS A 54 8.20 5.89 13.40
N ARG A 55 8.76 7.02 12.98
CA ARG A 55 9.38 7.14 11.65
C ARG A 55 10.49 6.09 11.51
N GLY A 56 10.62 5.49 10.33
CA GLY A 56 11.60 4.42 10.05
C GLY A 56 11.15 3.00 10.42
N ASP A 57 10.13 2.86 11.27
CA ASP A 57 9.57 1.56 11.65
C ASP A 57 8.98 0.83 10.43
N ILE A 58 8.83 -0.49 10.58
CA ILE A 58 8.23 -1.37 9.59
C ILE A 58 6.76 -1.58 9.94
N VAL A 59 5.88 -1.41 8.95
CA VAL A 59 4.46 -1.76 9.01
C VAL A 59 4.24 -3.02 8.17
N LEU A 60 3.80 -4.10 8.81
CA LEU A 60 3.44 -5.35 8.14
C LEU A 60 1.94 -5.36 7.85
N ASP A 61 1.57 -5.71 6.63
CA ASP A 61 0.20 -6.00 6.23
C ASP A 61 0.15 -7.33 5.49
N ALA A 62 -0.41 -8.34 6.14
CA ALA A 62 -0.51 -9.69 5.60
C ALA A 62 -1.67 -9.86 4.59
N PHE A 63 -2.52 -8.83 4.45
CA PHE A 63 -3.71 -8.84 3.59
C PHE A 63 -3.76 -7.56 2.77
N ALA A 64 -2.67 -7.30 2.05
CA ALA A 64 -2.36 -5.99 1.50
C ALA A 64 -3.38 -5.49 0.46
N GLY A 65 -4.07 -6.40 -0.24
CA GLY A 65 -5.01 -6.08 -1.31
C GLY A 65 -4.39 -5.09 -2.31
N SER A 66 -5.04 -3.94 -2.52
CA SER A 66 -4.55 -2.88 -3.41
C SER A 66 -3.37 -2.05 -2.87
N GLY A 67 -2.76 -2.42 -1.75
CA GLY A 67 -1.57 -1.75 -1.23
C GLY A 67 -1.84 -0.41 -0.54
N THR A 68 -3.02 -0.22 0.07
CA THR A 68 -3.31 1.02 0.82
C THR A 68 -2.28 1.27 1.92
N THR A 69 -1.84 0.20 2.62
CA THR A 69 -0.85 0.28 3.70
C THR A 69 0.51 0.75 3.20
N LEU A 70 0.93 0.38 1.98
CA LEU A 70 2.17 0.89 1.37
C LEU A 70 2.12 2.41 1.23
N VAL A 71 1.04 2.93 0.64
CA VAL A 71 0.88 4.37 0.41
C VAL A 71 0.87 5.12 1.74
N ALA A 72 0.10 4.63 2.71
CA ALA A 72 0.00 5.23 4.03
C ALA A 72 1.33 5.23 4.79
N ALA A 73 2.03 4.08 4.81
CA ALA A 73 3.33 3.94 5.46
C ALA A 73 4.38 4.86 4.82
N HIS A 74 4.46 4.88 3.49
CA HIS A 74 5.40 5.73 2.75
C HIS A 74 5.18 7.22 3.06
N LYS A 75 3.93 7.70 2.96
CA LYS A 75 3.58 9.09 3.30
C LYS A 75 3.86 9.46 4.76
N CYS A 76 3.87 8.47 5.65
CA CYS A 76 4.23 8.65 7.05
C CYS A 76 5.73 8.54 7.32
N GLY A 77 6.57 8.22 6.32
CA GLY A 77 8.00 7.96 6.53
C GLY A 77 8.26 6.67 7.31
N ARG A 78 7.43 5.63 7.09
CA ARG A 78 7.62 4.25 7.53
C ARG A 78 7.93 3.38 6.32
N ARG A 79 8.44 2.17 6.57
CA ARG A 79 8.63 1.14 5.53
C ARG A 79 7.47 0.15 5.59
N ALA A 80 6.93 -0.26 4.46
CA ALA A 80 5.92 -1.30 4.40
C ALA A 80 6.52 -2.68 4.08
N ARG A 81 5.89 -3.72 4.59
CA ARG A 81 6.06 -5.12 4.17
C ARG A 81 4.67 -5.66 3.91
N LEU A 82 4.40 -6.05 2.67
CA LEU A 82 3.08 -6.43 2.22
C LEU A 82 3.08 -7.89 1.78
N ILE A 83 2.00 -8.60 2.08
CA ILE A 83 1.72 -9.94 1.56
C ILE A 83 0.35 -9.89 0.88
N ALA A 84 0.29 -10.42 -0.34
CA ALA A 84 -0.94 -10.61 -1.09
C ALA A 84 -0.89 -12.01 -1.72
N TYR A 85 -2.02 -12.71 -1.70
CA TYR A 85 -2.13 -14.06 -2.26
C TYR A 85 -2.35 -14.03 -3.77
N ASP A 86 -3.24 -13.15 -4.23
CA ASP A 86 -3.53 -12.98 -5.65
C ASP A 86 -2.38 -12.25 -6.35
N PRO A 87 -1.77 -12.84 -7.40
CA PRO A 87 -0.74 -12.20 -8.20
C PRO A 87 -1.15 -10.82 -8.72
N ALA A 88 -2.40 -10.62 -9.17
CA ALA A 88 -2.87 -9.35 -9.72
C ALA A 88 -2.78 -8.20 -8.70
N TYR A 89 -2.99 -8.49 -7.42
CA TYR A 89 -2.76 -7.50 -6.35
C TYR A 89 -1.28 -7.20 -6.15
N CYS A 90 -0.40 -8.18 -6.32
CA CYS A 90 1.05 -7.94 -6.24
C CYS A 90 1.50 -6.98 -7.34
N GLU A 91 1.02 -7.15 -8.57
CA GLU A 91 1.31 -6.22 -9.68
C GLU A 91 0.76 -4.82 -9.39
N THR A 92 -0.48 -4.75 -8.91
CA THR A 92 -1.12 -3.48 -8.51
C THR A 92 -0.30 -2.76 -7.43
N ILE A 93 0.19 -3.49 -6.42
CA ILE A 93 1.03 -2.95 -5.35
C ILE A 93 2.36 -2.42 -5.92
N VAL A 94 2.99 -3.16 -6.83
CA VAL A 94 4.26 -2.76 -7.45
C VAL A 94 4.07 -1.51 -8.29
N SER A 95 3.10 -1.48 -9.20
CA SER A 95 2.80 -0.30 -10.03
C SER A 95 2.52 0.95 -9.18
N ARG A 96 1.78 0.79 -8.07
CA ARG A 96 1.53 1.88 -7.11
C ARG A 96 2.79 2.34 -6.40
N TYR A 97 3.69 1.44 -6.03
CA TYR A 97 4.99 1.78 -5.44
C TYR A 97 5.81 2.64 -6.41
N GLU A 98 5.92 2.21 -7.66
CA GLU A 98 6.75 2.89 -8.67
C GLU A 98 6.17 4.26 -8.99
N THR A 99 4.85 4.36 -9.17
CA THR A 99 4.15 5.64 -9.37
C THR A 99 4.36 6.58 -8.19
N LEU A 100 4.25 6.08 -6.95
CA LEU A 100 4.36 6.89 -5.74
C LEU A 100 5.79 7.40 -5.49
N THR A 101 6.80 6.61 -5.85
CA THR A 101 8.19 6.86 -5.46
C THR A 101 9.10 7.26 -6.62
N SER A 102 8.62 7.11 -7.86
CA SER A 102 9.40 7.24 -9.10
C SER A 102 10.66 6.35 -9.11
N LYS A 103 10.64 5.25 -8.35
CA LYS A 103 11.71 4.25 -8.30
C LYS A 103 11.22 2.97 -8.95
N GLN A 104 12.10 2.29 -9.67
CA GLN A 104 11.84 0.95 -10.18
C GLN A 104 11.82 -0.08 -9.04
N ALA A 105 10.83 -0.96 -9.06
CA ALA A 105 10.76 -2.11 -8.17
C ALA A 105 11.72 -3.19 -8.65
N VAL A 106 12.40 -3.83 -7.69
CA VAL A 106 13.37 -4.89 -7.97
C VAL A 106 13.05 -6.15 -7.18
N PHE A 107 13.29 -7.30 -7.78
CA PHE A 107 13.20 -8.57 -7.08
C PHE A 107 14.40 -8.72 -6.15
N ALA A 108 14.15 -8.78 -4.85
CA ALA A 108 15.21 -8.69 -3.83
C ALA A 108 16.32 -9.76 -3.95
N LYS A 109 16.04 -10.91 -4.58
CA LYS A 109 17.01 -11.99 -4.75
C LYS A 109 17.95 -11.78 -5.95
N SER A 110 17.42 -11.35 -7.09
CA SER A 110 18.21 -11.21 -8.34
C SER A 110 18.59 -9.77 -8.66
N GLY A 111 17.89 -8.78 -8.12
CA GLY A 111 18.05 -7.36 -8.45
C GLY A 111 17.40 -6.95 -9.77
N GLU A 112 16.77 -7.88 -10.49
CA GLU A 112 16.06 -7.61 -11.75
C GLU A 112 14.81 -6.79 -11.52
N SER A 113 14.39 -6.03 -12.55
CA SER A 113 13.18 -5.21 -12.48
C SER A 113 11.92 -6.07 -12.45
N PHE A 114 10.80 -5.44 -12.06
CA PHE A 114 9.51 -6.11 -12.03
C PHE A 114 9.10 -6.63 -13.42
N GLU A 115 9.35 -5.86 -14.49
CA GLU A 115 9.00 -6.27 -15.86
C GLU A 115 9.72 -7.55 -16.26
N VAL A 116 11.04 -7.61 -16.06
CA VAL A 116 11.85 -8.79 -16.39
C VAL A 116 11.38 -10.03 -15.63
N VAL A 117 11.09 -9.88 -14.34
CA VAL A 117 10.66 -11.02 -13.49
C VAL A 117 9.23 -11.45 -13.81
N SER A 118 8.35 -10.51 -14.17
CA SER A 118 6.98 -10.82 -14.60
C SER A 118 7.00 -11.64 -15.90
N GLU A 119 7.76 -11.20 -16.92
CA GLU A 119 7.90 -11.92 -18.19
C GLU A 119 8.44 -13.35 -17.99
N GLN A 120 9.49 -13.50 -17.19
CA GLN A 120 10.07 -14.81 -16.87
C GLN A 120 9.04 -15.75 -16.21
N ARG A 121 8.21 -15.24 -15.30
CA ARG A 121 7.20 -16.06 -14.60
C ARG A 121 6.03 -16.42 -15.51
N HIS A 122 5.54 -15.50 -16.32
CA HIS A 122 4.50 -15.80 -17.30
C HIS A 122 4.95 -16.87 -18.29
N ALA A 123 6.18 -16.78 -18.80
CA ALA A 123 6.74 -17.81 -19.68
C ALA A 123 6.81 -19.18 -18.98
N LEU A 124 7.17 -19.24 -17.70
CA LEU A 124 7.21 -20.50 -16.94
C LEU A 124 5.81 -21.10 -16.73
N ASP A 125 4.82 -20.27 -16.42
CA ASP A 125 3.43 -20.71 -16.22
C ASP A 125 2.82 -21.25 -17.52
N GLU A 126 3.09 -20.60 -18.66
CA GLU A 126 2.67 -21.08 -19.99
C GLU A 126 3.26 -22.46 -20.33
N HIS A 127 4.56 -22.68 -20.04
CA HIS A 127 5.19 -23.98 -20.25
C HIS A 127 4.63 -25.05 -19.30
N ALA A 128 4.36 -24.72 -18.05
CA ALA A 128 3.79 -25.64 -17.07
C ALA A 128 2.37 -26.06 -17.43
N ASN A 129 1.59 -25.17 -18.06
CA ASN A 129 0.19 -25.43 -18.43
C ASN A 129 0.04 -26.06 -19.83
N ALA A 130 1.11 -26.08 -20.63
CA ALA A 130 1.19 -26.76 -21.93
C ALA A 130 1.70 -28.22 -21.85
N SER A 131 2.03 -28.69 -20.63
CA SER A 131 2.56 -30.02 -20.31
C SER A 131 1.51 -30.88 -19.60
#